data_AF-A0A538EIQ9-F1
#
_entry.id   AF-A0A538EIQ9-F1
#
_cell.length_a   1.000
_cell.length_b   1.000
_cell.length_c   1.000
_cell.angle_alpha   90.00
_cell.angle_beta   90.00
_cell.angle_gamma   90.00
#
_symmetry.space_group_name_H-M   'P 1'
#
loop_
_entity.id
_entity.type
_entity.pdbx_description
1 polymer ?
#
loop_
_entity_poly.entity_id
_entity_poly.type
_entity_poly.pdbx_seq_one_letter_code
_entity_poly.pdbx_strand_id
1 'polypeptide(L)' 'MSKLVRMDHTGHTTLAEWSAADPASVEAAVTAFRTELEQGSFAVVSEGEGQATQVRELPLDADLVIVRRPIAGG' A
#
# COMPACT_ATOMS: atom_id res chain seq x y z
N MET A 1 13.26 2.60 4.74
CA MET A 1 12.79 2.58 3.34
C MET A 1 11.50 1.80 3.36
N SER A 2 10.41 2.50 3.08
CA SER A 2 9.08 1.95 3.19
C SER A 2 8.61 1.45 1.83
N LYS A 3 7.68 0.48 1.84
CA LYS A 3 7.23 -0.18 0.60
C LYS A 3 5.72 -0.22 0.47
N LEU A 4 5.27 0.03 -0.75
CA LEU A 4 3.89 -0.17 -1.17
C LEU A 4 3.85 -1.43 -2.01
N VAL A 5 3.22 -2.47 -1.48
CA VAL A 5 3.10 -3.76 -2.16
C VAL A 5 1.65 -4.07 -2.41
N ARG A 6 1.34 -4.70 -3.53
CA ARG A 6 0.05 -5.31 -3.79
C ARG A 6 0.13 -6.80 -3.58
N MET A 7 -0.80 -7.34 -2.80
CA MET A 7 -1.08 -8.77 -2.76
C MET A 7 -1.84 -9.17 -4.02
N ASP A 8 -1.16 -9.94 -4.88
CA ASP A 8 -1.75 -10.61 -6.03
C ASP A 8 -1.80 -12.12 -5.77
N HIS A 9 -2.54 -12.87 -6.57
CA HIS A 9 -2.81 -14.31 -6.35
C HIS A 9 -1.54 -15.17 -6.44
N THR A 10 -0.47 -14.62 -7.05
CA THR A 10 0.82 -15.27 -7.27
C THR A 10 1.91 -14.78 -6.29
N GLY A 11 1.61 -13.83 -5.40
CA GLY A 11 2.58 -13.28 -4.43
C GLY A 11 2.39 -11.78 -4.15
N HIS A 12 3.50 -11.06 -4.04
CA HIS A 12 3.51 -9.60 -3.82
C HIS A 12 4.15 -8.87 -5.00
N THR A 13 3.44 -7.88 -5.55
CA THR A 13 3.98 -6.94 -6.53
C THR A 13 4.36 -5.64 -5.84
N THR A 14 5.61 -5.21 -5.94
CA THR A 14 6.01 -3.87 -5.46
C THR A 14 5.49 -2.81 -6.42
N LEU A 15 4.67 -1.89 -5.91
CA LEU A 15 4.12 -0.78 -6.68
C LEU A 15 5.01 0.46 -6.58
N ALA A 16 5.52 0.74 -5.38
CA ALA A 16 6.41 1.86 -5.12
C ALA A 16 7.25 1.60 -3.86
N GLU A 17 8.39 2.26 -3.78
CA GLU A 17 9.22 2.36 -2.57
C GLU A 17 9.44 3.84 -2.28
N TRP A 18 9.40 4.22 -1.01
CA TRP A 18 9.65 5.60 -0.61
C TRP A 18 10.57 5.73 0.59
N SER A 19 11.16 6.91 0.69
CA SER A 19 11.94 7.37 1.83
C SER A 19 11.31 8.65 2.35
N ALA A 20 11.12 8.78 3.66
CA ALA A 20 10.67 10.04 4.26
C ALA A 20 11.65 11.21 4.00
N ALA A 21 12.91 10.90 3.67
CA ALA A 21 13.92 11.89 3.30
C ALA A 21 13.89 12.27 1.80
N ASP A 22 13.08 11.61 0.98
CA ASP A 22 12.96 11.87 -0.46
C ASP A 22 11.50 12.18 -0.85
N PRO A 23 11.14 13.48 -0.94
CA PRO A 23 9.80 13.91 -1.30
C PRO A 23 9.32 13.38 -2.65
N ALA A 24 10.20 13.25 -3.64
CA ALA A 24 9.80 12.80 -4.97
C ALA A 24 9.36 11.33 -4.95
N SER A 25 10.07 10.50 -4.19
CA SER A 25 9.70 9.09 -3.97
C SER A 25 8.39 8.98 -3.17
N VAL A 26 8.15 9.87 -2.21
CA VAL A 26 6.87 9.94 -1.47
C VAL A 26 5.71 10.29 -2.40
N GLU A 27 5.85 11.31 -3.23
CA GLU A 27 4.80 11.73 -4.18
C GLU A 27 4.46 10.62 -5.18
N ALA A 28 5.48 9.90 -5.66
CA ALA A 28 5.29 8.73 -6.52
C ALA A 28 4.50 7.61 -5.79
N ALA A 29 4.86 7.30 -4.54
CA ALA A 29 4.17 6.30 -3.74
C ALA A 29 2.71 6.68 -3.42
N VAL A 30 2.46 7.96 -3.09
CA VAL A 30 1.10 8.48 -2.84
C VAL A 30 0.25 8.38 -4.12
N THR A 31 0.82 8.71 -5.27
CA THR A 31 0.13 8.61 -6.56
C THR A 31 -0.24 7.17 -6.87
N ALA A 32 0.72 6.24 -6.77
CA ALA A 32 0.48 4.82 -6.98
C ALA A 32 -0.57 4.24 -6.00
N PHE A 33 -0.50 4.64 -4.73
CA PHE A 33 -1.48 4.24 -3.72
C PHE A 33 -2.90 4.68 -4.08
N ARG A 34 -3.08 5.95 -4.48
CA ARG A 34 -4.39 6.48 -4.90
C ARG A 34 -4.93 5.75 -6.12
N THR A 35 -4.10 5.53 -7.13
CA THR A 35 -4.49 4.81 -8.34
C THR A 35 -5.02 3.40 -8.04
N GLU A 36 -4.45 2.68 -7.07
CA GLU A 36 -4.97 1.36 -6.70
C GLU A 36 -6.31 1.44 -5.96
N LEU A 37 -6.48 2.43 -5.08
CA LEU A 37 -7.77 2.66 -4.40
C LEU A 37 -8.88 3.05 -5.39
N GLU A 38 -8.55 3.88 -6.38
CA GLU A 38 -9.46 4.25 -7.46
C GLU A 38 -9.87 3.06 -8.33
N GLN A 39 -8.98 2.06 -8.48
CA GLN A 39 -9.30 0.78 -9.11
C GLN A 39 -10.13 -0.17 -8.23
N GLY A 40 -10.57 0.29 -7.05
CA GLY A 40 -11.40 -0.48 -6.13
C GLY A 40 -10.61 -1.37 -5.17
N SER A 41 -9.29 -1.21 -5.10
CA SER A 41 -8.48 -1.89 -4.08
C SER A 41 -8.67 -1.24 -2.71
N PHE A 42 -8.27 -1.96 -1.66
CA PHE A 42 -8.15 -1.41 -0.32
C PHE A 42 -6.73 -1.62 0.20
N ALA A 43 -6.22 -0.67 0.97
CA ALA A 43 -4.90 -0.74 1.54
C ALA A 43 -4.97 -0.99 3.05
N VAL A 44 -4.05 -1.80 3.55
CA VAL A 44 -3.89 -2.10 4.96
C VAL A 44 -2.46 -1.90 5.40
N VAL A 45 -2.27 -1.43 6.63
CA VAL A 45 -0.98 -1.45 7.32
C VAL A 45 -1.01 -2.45 8.45
N SER A 46 0.12 -3.12 8.67
CA SER A 46 0.31 -3.97 9.83
C SER A 46 0.83 -3.13 10.99
N GLU A 47 0.00 -2.95 12.03
CA GLU A 47 0.36 -2.16 13.22
C GLU A 47 1.02 -3.00 14.33
N GLY A 48 1.38 -4.26 14.03
CA GLY A 48 1.93 -5.22 15.00
C GLY A 48 0.91 -6.26 15.47
N GLU A 49 1.39 -7.30 16.16
CA GLU A 49 0.63 -8.42 16.76
C GLU A 49 -0.59 -8.92 15.95
N GLY A 50 -0.39 -9.13 14.63
CA GLY A 50 -1.42 -9.67 13.74
C GLY A 50 -2.56 -8.71 13.39
N GLN A 51 -2.48 -7.44 13.78
CA GLN A 51 -3.47 -6.42 13.48
C GLN A 51 -3.17 -5.77 12.13
N ALA A 52 -4.18 -5.69 11.28
CA ALA A 52 -4.14 -4.98 10.01
C ALA A 52 -5.23 -3.92 10.00
N THR A 53 -4.83 -2.66 9.87
CA THR A 53 -5.75 -1.52 9.84
C THR A 53 -5.89 -1.02 8.43
N GLN A 54 -7.13 -0.89 7.97
CA GLN A 54 -7.43 -0.32 6.67
C GLN A 54 -7.16 1.18 6.68
N VAL A 55 -6.39 1.65 5.70
CA VAL A 55 -6.04 3.07 5.54
C VAL A 55 -6.57 3.60 4.22
N ARG A 56 -7.00 4.86 4.23
CA ARG A 56 -7.50 5.57 3.03
C ARG A 56 -6.47 6.55 2.44
N GLU A 57 -5.40 6.79 3.18
CA GLU A 57 -4.29 7.65 2.82
C GLU A 57 -2.99 6.90 3.11
N LEU A 58 -1.92 7.19 2.37
CA LEU A 58 -0.64 6.51 2.55
C LEU A 58 0.01 6.97 3.86
N PRO A 59 0.18 6.09 4.87
CA PRO A 59 0.88 6.43 6.10
C PRO A 59 2.38 6.41 5.85
N LEU A 60 3.00 7.59 5.82
CA LEU A 60 4.41 7.74 5.48
C LEU A 60 5.35 7.15 6.55
N ASP A 61 4.87 7.07 7.79
CA ASP A 61 5.58 6.48 8.93
C ASP A 61 5.51 4.94 8.96
N ALA A 62 4.71 4.32 8.08
CA ALA A 62 4.64 2.86 8.00
C ALA A 62 5.80 2.30 7.17
N ASP A 63 6.42 1.22 7.65
CA ASP A 63 7.45 0.50 6.90
C ASP A 63 6.88 -0.30 5.71
N LEU A 64 5.63 -0.77 5.83
CA LEU A 64 4.98 -1.60 4.81
C LEU A 64 3.49 -1.30 4.72
N VAL A 65 3.04 -1.01 3.50
CA VAL A 65 1.62 -0.84 3.15
C VAL A 65 1.25 -1.91 2.13
N ILE A 66 0.21 -2.68 2.42
CA ILE A 66 -0.26 -3.78 1.60
C ILE A 66 -1.59 -3.40 0.95
N VAL A 67 -1.61 -3.31 -0.37
CA VAL A 67 -2.80 -3.15 -1.19
C VAL A 67 -3.37 -4.52 -1.52
N ARG A 68 -4.69 -4.66 -1.39
CA ARG A 68 -5.43 -5.88 -1.72
C ARG A 68 -6.56 -5.53 -2.67
N ARG A 69 -6.71 -6.32 -3.73
CA ARG A 69 -7.91 -6.26 -4.56
C ARG A 69 -9.04 -7.02 -3.86
N PRO A 70 -10.29 -6.56 -3.97
CA PRO A 70 -11.43 -7.38 -3.56
C PRO A 70 -11.34 -8.71 -4.30
N ILE A 71 -11.46 -9.82 -3.58
CA ILE A 71 -11.84 -11.07 -4.23
C ILE A 71 -13.25 -10.81 -4.73
N ALA A 72 -13.41 -10.55 -6.02
CA ALA A 72 -14.73 -10.51 -6.64
C ALA A 72 -15.34 -11.91 -6.47
N GLY A 73 -16.05 -12.11 -5.36
CA GLY A 73 -16.96 -13.23 -5.19
C GLY A 73 -18.13 -13.00 -6.14
N GLY A 74 -18.29 -13.90 -7.10
CA GLY A 74 -19.56 -14.07 -7.81
C GLY A 74 -20.65 -14.57 -6.87
#